data_AF-A0A151S3L6-F1
#
_entry.id   AF-A0A151S3L6-F1
#
_cell.length_a   1.000
_cell.length_b   1.000
_cell.length_c   1.000
_cell.angle_alpha   90.00
_cell.angle_beta   90.00
_cell.angle_gamma   90.00
#
_symmetry.space_group_name_H-M   'P 1'
#
loop_
_entity.id
_entity.type
_entity.pdbx_description
1 polymer ?
#
loop_
_entity_poly.entity_id
_entity_poly.type
_entity_poly.pdbx_seq_one_letter_code
_entity_poly.pdbx_strand_id
1 'polypeptide(L)'
;MKFVYDYMFHLLNSYAKLLKFKPTIPPGAVEFCPESMACSLRGLRKRFLVESMVTSPSDTPPCTMPPPYTPQTLEQFLQEKENLMEQVKTRKINTTQ
;
A
#
# COMPACT_ATOMS: atom_id res chain seq x y z
N MET A 1 -2.11 8.24 1.87
CA MET A 1 -1.51 7.19 2.71
C MET A 1 -2.49 6.52 3.66
N LYS A 2 -3.56 7.19 4.15
CA LYS A 2 -4.47 6.68 5.21
C LYS A 2 -4.93 5.22 5.04
N PHE A 3 -5.15 4.76 3.81
CA PHE A 3 -5.66 3.41 3.53
C PHE A 3 -4.62 2.41 3.00
N VAL A 4 -3.41 2.87 2.68
CA VAL A 4 -2.40 2.01 2.02
C VAL A 4 -1.84 0.99 3.02
N TYR A 5 -1.46 1.45 4.21
CA TYR A 5 -0.94 0.57 5.26
C TYR A 5 -2.00 -0.39 5.79
N ASP A 6 -3.23 0.10 5.99
CA ASP A 6 -4.36 -0.73 6.41
C ASP A 6 -4.66 -1.81 5.35
N TYR A 7 -4.67 -1.44 4.07
CA TYR A 7 -4.82 -2.41 2.98
C TYR A 7 -3.69 -3.44 2.95
N MET A 8 -2.43 -3.01 3.04
CA MET A 8 -1.27 -3.92 3.05
C MET A 8 -1.35 -4.90 4.23
N PHE A 9 -1.70 -4.42 5.42
CA PHE A 9 -1.88 -5.25 6.60
C PHE A 9 -3.00 -6.28 6.39
N HIS A 10 -4.17 -5.85 5.93
CA HIS A 10 -5.30 -6.73 5.67
C HIS A 10 -4.98 -7.78 4.60
N LEU A 11 -4.29 -7.41 3.52
CA LEU A 11 -3.88 -8.30 2.45
C LEU A 11 -2.92 -9.38 2.97
N LEU A 12 -1.84 -8.98 3.64
CA LEU A 12 -0.83 -9.91 4.17
C LEU A 12 -1.43 -10.84 5.22
N ASN A 13 -2.27 -10.32 6.12
CA ASN A 13 -2.94 -11.11 7.14
C ASN A 13 -3.93 -12.13 6.54
N SER A 14 -4.70 -11.72 5.53
CA SER A 14 -5.64 -12.63 4.85
C SER A 14 -4.91 -13.68 4.02
N TYR A 15 -3.82 -13.31 3.36
CA TYR A 15 -2.98 -14.23 2.60
C TYR A 15 -2.29 -15.26 3.51
N ALA A 16 -1.80 -14.85 4.69
CA ALA A 16 -1.16 -15.74 5.64
C ALA A 16 -2.09 -16.90 6.08
N LYS A 17 -3.41 -16.68 6.11
CA LYS A 17 -4.41 -17.72 6.43
C LYS A 17 -4.53 -18.80 5.35
N LEU A 18 -4.08 -18.53 4.13
CA LEU A 18 -4.12 -19.48 3.01
C LEU A 18 -2.92 -20.44 3.03
N LEU A 19 -1.90 -20.17 3.85
CA LEU A 19 -0.69 -21.00 3.92
C LEU A 19 -1.03 -22.37 4.50
N LYS A 20 -0.72 -23.42 3.73
CA LYS A 20 -0.92 -24.83 4.12
C LYS A 20 0.29 -25.46 4.79
N PHE A 21 1.28 -24.66 5.17
CA PHE A 21 2.52 -25.10 5.80
C PHE A 21 2.87 -24.15 6.96
N LYS A 22 3.69 -24.65 7.89
CA LYS A 22 4.23 -23.83 8.97
C LYS A 22 5.45 -23.06 8.47
N PRO A 23 5.43 -21.71 8.44
CA PRO A 23 6.58 -20.93 8.02
C PRO A 23 7.77 -21.20 8.95
N THR A 24 8.95 -21.36 8.37
CA THR A 24 10.23 -21.51 9.08
C THR A 24 11.24 -20.55 8.50
N ILE A 25 12.14 -20.04 9.33
CA ILE A 25 13.20 -19.13 8.89
C ILE A 25 14.18 -19.92 8.02
N PRO A 26 14.43 -19.52 6.75
CA PRO A 26 15.34 -20.25 5.88
C PRO A 26 16.81 -20.03 6.30
N PRO A 27 17.71 -20.97 6.02
CA PRO A 27 19.14 -20.78 6.23
C PRO A 27 19.64 -19.54 5.48
N GLY A 28 20.42 -18.69 6.15
CA GLY A 28 20.95 -17.45 5.56
C GLY A 28 19.97 -16.28 5.54
N ALA A 29 18.78 -16.41 6.15
CA ALA A 29 17.92 -15.26 6.39
C ALA A 29 18.64 -14.25 7.29
N VAL A 30 18.59 -12.98 6.90
CA VAL A 30 19.09 -11.86 7.70
C VAL A 30 17.90 -11.15 8.31
N GLU A 31 17.96 -10.90 9.62
CA GLU A 31 16.94 -10.12 10.31
C GLU A 31 16.91 -8.70 9.74
N PHE A 32 15.70 -8.25 9.37
CA PHE A 32 15.47 -6.93 8.82
C PHE A 32 14.60 -6.13 9.78
N CYS A 33 15.19 -5.12 10.41
CA CYS A 33 14.48 -4.18 11.29
C CYS A 33 14.40 -2.79 10.62
N PRO A 34 13.36 -1.98 10.90
CA PRO A 34 13.27 -0.61 10.36
C PRO A 34 14.53 0.23 10.62
N GLU A 35 15.17 0.03 11.78
CA GLU A 35 16.42 0.65 12.18
C GLU A 35 17.58 0.22 11.28
N SER A 36 17.65 -1.06 10.93
CA SER A 36 18.67 -1.60 10.02
C SER A 36 18.53 -1.03 8.60
N MET A 37 17.30 -0.72 8.18
CA MET A 37 17.03 -0.02 6.92
C MET A 37 17.52 1.44 6.96
N ALA A 38 17.48 2.09 8.12
CA ALA A 38 18.01 3.43 8.32
C ALA A 38 19.55 3.46 8.39
N CYS A 39 20.20 2.35 8.76
CA CYS A 39 21.66 2.28 8.99
C CYS A 39 22.49 2.67 7.76
N SER A 40 22.07 2.24 6.57
CA SER A 40 22.79 2.52 5.31
C SER A 40 22.50 3.93 4.75
N LEU A 41 21.47 4.60 5.28
CA LEU A 41 21.02 5.91 4.78
C LEU A 41 21.75 7.07 5.47
N ARG A 42 21.85 8.20 4.78
CA ARG A 42 22.48 9.45 5.29
C ARG A 42 21.61 10.67 5.02
N GLY A 43 21.87 11.75 5.76
CA GLY A 43 21.21 13.05 5.58
C GLY A 43 19.69 13.00 5.76
N LEU A 44 18.97 13.76 4.93
CA LEU A 44 17.51 13.91 5.01
C LEU A 44 16.75 12.59 4.89
N ARG A 45 17.24 11.64 4.08
CA ARG A 45 16.59 10.33 3.92
C ARG A 45 16.57 9.55 5.22
N LYS A 46 17.70 9.52 5.93
CA LYS A 46 17.78 8.86 7.24
C LYS A 46 16.85 9.57 8.23
N ARG A 47 16.88 10.90 8.26
CA ARG A 47 16.04 11.69 9.16
C ARG A 47 14.55 11.42 8.97
N PHE A 48 14.05 11.55 7.75
CA PHE A 48 12.63 11.32 7.46
C PHE A 48 12.19 9.88 7.70
N LEU A 49 13.06 8.90 7.44
CA LEU A 49 12.75 7.50 7.70
C LEU A 49 12.63 7.22 9.21
N VAL A 50 13.56 7.74 10.02
CA VAL A 50 13.50 7.61 11.48
C VAL A 50 12.29 8.36 12.05
N GLU A 51 12.01 9.58 11.58
CA GLU A 51 10.87 10.38 12.04
C GLU A 51 9.51 9.77 11.65
N SER A 52 9.46 8.91 10.63
CA SER A 52 8.23 8.22 10.21
C SER A 52 8.07 6.83 10.82
N MET A 53 8.99 6.39 11.68
CA MET A 53 8.86 5.11 12.38
C MET A 53 7.68 5.14 13.36
N VAL A 54 6.86 4.09 13.30
CA VAL A 54 5.76 3.88 14.24
C VAL A 54 6.35 3.42 15.58
N THR A 55 6.25 4.26 16.61
CA THR A 55 6.80 3.98 17.95
C THR A 55 5.78 3.36 18.90
N SER A 56 4.49 3.54 18.63
CA SER A 56 3.39 2.98 19.40
C SER A 56 2.23 2.58 18.49
N PRO A 57 1.39 1.62 18.92
CA PRO A 57 0.12 1.35 18.25
C PRO A 57 -0.74 2.62 18.19
N SER A 58 -1.61 2.68 17.19
CA SER A 58 -2.63 3.72 17.09
C SER A 58 -3.68 3.55 18.19
N ASP A 59 -4.02 4.64 18.89
CA ASP A 59 -5.12 4.66 19.86
C ASP A 59 -6.50 4.53 19.20
N THR A 60 -6.59 4.85 17.91
CA THR A 60 -7.79 4.64 17.11
C THR A 60 -7.77 3.26 16.45
N PRO A 61 -8.91 2.56 16.36
CA PRO A 61 -8.98 1.30 15.63
C PRO A 61 -8.64 1.50 14.15
N PRO A 62 -8.14 0.46 13.45
CA PRO A 62 -7.89 0.51 12.01
C PRO A 62 -9.14 0.98 11.26
N CYS A 63 -8.97 1.64 10.12
CA CYS A 63 -10.14 2.01 9.33
C CYS A 63 -10.86 0.74 8.84
N THR A 64 -12.19 0.78 8.81
CA THR A 64 -12.97 -0.31 8.23
C THR A 64 -12.80 -0.27 6.72
N MET A 65 -12.19 -1.32 6.16
CA MET A 65 -12.14 -1.47 4.71
C MET A 65 -13.56 -1.49 4.16
N PRO A 66 -13.87 -0.70 3.12
CA PRO A 66 -15.18 -0.75 2.50
C PRO A 66 -15.48 -2.17 2.04
N PRO A 67 -16.76 -2.58 2.00
CA PRO A 67 -17.14 -3.90 1.53
C PRO A 67 -16.60 -4.13 0.11
N PRO A 68 -16.30 -5.40 -0.25
CA PRO A 68 -15.83 -5.72 -1.59
C PRO A 68 -16.87 -5.29 -2.62
N TYR A 69 -16.40 -4.86 -3.79
CA TYR A 69 -17.28 -4.56 -4.91
C TYR A 69 -18.13 -5.79 -5.26
N THR A 70 -19.42 -5.56 -5.51
CA THR A 70 -20.23 -6.55 -6.20
C THR A 70 -19.77 -6.64 -7.66
N PRO A 71 -20.02 -7.75 -8.37
CA PRO A 71 -19.65 -7.87 -9.79
C PRO A 71 -20.13 -6.68 -10.64
N GLN A 72 -21.37 -6.23 -10.39
CA GLN A 72 -21.97 -5.11 -11.12
C GLN A 72 -21.29 -3.78 -10.81
N THR A 73 -21.01 -3.50 -9.54
CA THR A 73 -20.35 -2.24 -9.13
C THR A 73 -18.89 -2.22 -9.56
N LEU A 74 -18.23 -3.38 -9.61
CA LEU A 74 -16.88 -3.51 -10.13
C LEU A 74 -16.83 -3.24 -11.64
N GLU A 75 -17.74 -3.83 -12.42
CA GLU A 75 -17.84 -3.57 -13.87
C GLU A 75 -18.08 -2.10 -14.18
N GLN A 76 -19.04 -1.47 -13.47
CA GLN A 76 -19.32 -0.04 -13.62
C GLN A 76 -18.09 0.82 -13.32
N PHE A 77 -17.38 0.52 -12.24
CA PHE A 77 -16.16 1.24 -11.88
C PHE A 77 -15.06 1.09 -12.94
N LEU A 78 -14.87 -0.12 -13.47
CA LEU A 78 -13.88 -0.37 -14.53
C LEU A 78 -14.24 0.37 -15.82
N GLN A 79 -15.51 0.39 -16.20
CA GLN A 79 -15.99 1.11 -17.38
C GLN A 79 -15.85 2.62 -17.23
N GLU A 80 -16.17 3.18 -16.06
CA GLU A 80 -15.97 4.59 -15.76
C GLU A 80 -14.49 4.98 -15.85
N LYS A 81 -13.60 4.14 -15.29
CA LYS A 81 -12.16 4.34 -15.39
C LYS A 81 -11.68 4.41 -16.84
N GLU A 82 -12.16 3.50 -17.68
CA GLU A 82 -11.79 3.44 -19.11
C GLU A 82 -12.29 4.68 -19.87
N ASN A 83 -13.55 5.08 -19.65
CA ASN A 83 -14.11 6.30 -20.24
C ASN A 83 -13.32 7.55 -19.86
N LEU A 84 -12.92 7.68 -18.59
CA LEU A 84 -12.09 8.80 -18.13
C LEU A 84 -10.71 8.78 -18.78
N MET A 85 -10.10 7.61 -18.93
CA MET A 85 -8.82 7.46 -19.63
C MET A 85 -8.91 7.90 -21.10
N GLU A 86 -9.99 7.54 -21.81
CA GLU A 86 -10.20 7.97 -23.19
C GLU A 86 -10.46 9.49 -23.31
N GLN A 87 -11.20 10.07 -22.36
CA GLN A 87 -11.37 11.53 -22.30
C GLN A 87 -10.04 12.26 -22.12
N VAL A 88 -9.15 11.74 -21.26
CA VAL A 88 -7.82 12.34 -21.06
C VAL A 88 -6.96 12.24 -22.33
N LYS A 89 -6.99 11.11 -23.04
CA LYS A 89 -6.26 10.94 -24.31
C LYS A 89 -6.74 11.89 -25.41
N THR A 90 -8.04 12.15 -25.46
CA THR A 90 -8.66 12.98 -26.51
C THR A 90 -8.64 14.48 -26.18
N ARG A 91 -8.26 14.87 -24.96
CA ARG A 91 -8.04 16.28 -24.61
C ARG A 91 -6.86 16.84 -25.40
N LYS A 92 -7.16 17.68 -26.40
CA LYS A 92 -6.19 18.56 -27.03
C LYS A 92 -5.79 19.63 -26.01
N ILE A 93 -4.52 19.63 -25.62
CA ILE A 93 -3.96 20.72 -24.82
C ILE A 93 -3.84 21.92 -25.76
N ASN A 94 -4.76 22.88 -25.65
CA ASN A 94 -4.61 24.16 -26.34
C ASN A 94 -3.39 24.86 -25.77
N THR A 95 -2.27 24.77 -26.48
CA THR A 95 -1.06 25.51 -26.15
C THR A 95 -1.26 26.91 -26.74
N THR A 96 -1.82 27.82 -25.94
CA THR A 96 -1.94 29.23 -26.33
C THR A 96 -0.52 29.81 -26.36
N GLN A 97 -0.14 30.27 -27.54
CA GLN A 97 1.14 30.92 -27.86
C GLN A 97 1.13 32.37 -27.42
#